data_AF-A0A9P0IWM0-F1
#
_entry.id   AF-A0A9P0IWM0-F1
#
_cell.length_a   1.000
_cell.length_b   1.000
_cell.length_c   1.000
_cell.angle_alpha   90.00
_cell.angle_beta   90.00
_cell.angle_gamma   90.00
#
_symmetry.space_group_name_H-M   'P 1'
#
loop_
_entity.id
_entity.type
_entity.pdbx_description
1 polymer ?
#
loop_
_entity_poly.entity_id
_entity_poly.type
_entity_poly.pdbx_seq_one_letter_code
_entity_poly.pdbx_strand_id
1 'polypeptide(L)'
;MGEHTFTLKEFNTILCRVEAILNSRPFTPSSTDPNEIDYLSPGHFLIGQALLAPLEEDIAPTQYSLNNRWKLLNQCAQAFWRRWRDEYLQTLQTRGR
;
A
#
# COMPACT_ATOMS: atom_id res chain seq x y z
N MET A 1 5.38 18.55 -2.64
CA MET A 1 5.63 17.81 -3.90
C MET A 1 5.55 18.84 -5.02
N GLY A 2 6.51 18.89 -5.94
CA GLY A 2 6.40 19.78 -7.10
C GLY A 2 5.17 19.46 -7.94
N GLU A 3 4.69 20.42 -8.72
CA GLU A 3 3.54 20.24 -9.61
C GLU A 3 3.94 19.26 -10.72
N HIS A 4 3.51 18.00 -10.60
CA HIS A 4 3.77 16.95 -11.59
C HIS A 4 2.47 16.50 -12.22
N THR A 5 2.37 16.65 -13.54
CA THR A 5 1.23 16.15 -14.30
C THR A 5 1.49 14.70 -14.70
N PHE A 6 0.71 13.78 -14.14
CA PHE A 6 0.74 12.36 -14.51
C PHE A 6 0.05 12.12 -15.84
N THR A 7 0.57 11.18 -16.63
CA THR A 7 -0.19 10.60 -17.74
C THR A 7 -1.30 9.69 -17.21
N LEU A 8 -2.32 9.40 -18.04
CA LEU A 8 -3.39 8.47 -17.68
C LEU A 8 -2.85 7.11 -17.23
N LYS A 9 -1.81 6.59 -17.91
CA LYS A 9 -1.19 5.30 -17.57
C LYS A 9 -0.55 5.35 -16.18
N GLU A 10 0.21 6.39 -15.89
CA GLU A 10 0.87 6.58 -14.59
C GLU A 10 -0.13 6.74 -13.45
N PHE A 11 -1.19 7.52 -13.69
CA PHE A 11 -2.25 7.70 -12.70
C PHE A 11 -2.97 6.38 -12.40
N ASN A 12 -3.32 5.61 -13.45
CA ASN A 12 -3.89 4.28 -13.27
C ASN A 12 -2.95 3.34 -12.51
N THR A 13 -1.64 3.36 -12.81
CA THR A 13 -0.67 2.56 -12.05
C THR A 13 -0.64 2.92 -10.56
N ILE A 14 -0.69 4.21 -10.22
CA ILE A 14 -0.76 4.65 -8.82
C ILE A 14 -2.05 4.16 -8.16
N LEU A 15 -3.19 4.30 -8.83
CA LEU A 15 -4.48 3.85 -8.28
C LEU A 15 -4.52 2.33 -8.04
N CYS A 16 -4.05 1.52 -8.99
CA CYS A 16 -3.97 0.06 -8.80
C CYS A 16 -3.08 -0.30 -7.61
N ARG A 17 -1.99 0.45 -7.38
CA ARG A 17 -1.11 0.22 -6.23
C ARG A 17 -1.78 0.62 -4.92
N VAL A 18 -2.51 1.73 -4.90
CA VAL A 18 -3.32 2.15 -3.75
C VAL A 18 -4.38 1.09 -3.42
N GLU A 19 -5.09 0.60 -4.43
CA GLU A 19 -6.07 -0.48 -4.27
C GLU A 19 -5.44 -1.75 -3.69
N ALA A 20 -4.29 -2.17 -4.22
CA ALA A 20 -3.54 -3.31 -3.70
C ALA A 20 -3.13 -3.09 -2.23
N ILE A 21 -2.63 -1.89 -1.88
CA ILE A 21 -2.29 -1.54 -0.50
C ILE A 21 -3.51 -1.70 0.41
N LEU A 22 -4.67 -1.17 0.03
CA LEU A 22 -5.89 -1.26 0.84
C LEU A 22 -6.38 -2.71 0.98
N ASN A 23 -6.39 -3.47 -0.12
CA ASN A 23 -6.94 -4.82 -0.14
C ASN A 23 -5.99 -5.87 0.47
N SER A 24 -4.69 -5.58 0.58
CA SER A 24 -3.72 -6.45 1.24
C SER A 24 -3.88 -6.51 2.76
N ARG A 25 -4.62 -5.59 3.36
CA ARG A 25 -4.52 -5.33 4.80
C ARG A 25 -5.45 -6.22 5.63
N PRO A 26 -4.95 -6.79 6.73
CA PRO A 26 -5.77 -7.56 7.66
C PRO A 26 -6.93 -6.74 8.24
N PHE A 27 -8.14 -7.30 8.23
CA PHE A 27 -9.27 -6.85 9.06
C PHE A 27 -9.09 -7.27 10.52
N THR A 28 -8.35 -8.33 10.77
CA THR A 28 -8.08 -8.87 12.11
C THR A 28 -6.57 -8.88 12.37
N PRO A 29 -6.12 -8.68 13.62
CA PRO A 29 -4.72 -8.90 13.97
C PRO A 29 -4.30 -10.32 13.56
N SER A 30 -3.10 -10.45 13.00
CA SER A 30 -2.52 -11.76 12.68
C SER A 30 -2.29 -12.54 13.96
N SER A 31 -2.75 -13.78 14.01
CA SER A 31 -2.46 -14.66 15.13
C SER A 31 -0.97 -15.00 15.18
N THR A 32 -0.45 -15.18 16.39
CA THR A 32 0.91 -15.68 16.63
C THR A 32 0.93 -17.21 16.72
N ASP A 33 -0.24 -17.87 16.78
CA ASP A 33 -0.34 -19.33 16.84
C ASP A 33 -0.30 -19.92 15.41
N PRO A 34 0.70 -20.76 15.08
CA PRO A 34 0.80 -21.39 13.76
C PRO A 34 -0.35 -22.36 13.44
N ASN A 35 -1.21 -22.70 14.40
CA ASN A 35 -2.40 -23.53 14.18
C ASN A 35 -3.69 -22.72 13.99
N GLU A 36 -3.66 -21.40 14.20
CA GLU A 36 -4.81 -20.53 13.95
C GLU A 36 -4.85 -20.07 12.48
N ILE A 37 -6.06 -19.74 12.02
CA ILE A 37 -6.30 -19.27 10.65
C ILE A 37 -5.55 -17.95 10.44
N ASP A 38 -4.78 -17.90 9.35
CA ASP A 38 -4.05 -16.72 8.89
C ASP A 38 -4.98 -15.50 8.79
N TYR A 39 -4.43 -14.30 8.92
CA TYR A 39 -5.22 -13.08 8.97
C TYR A 39 -6.15 -12.90 7.75
N LEU A 40 -7.39 -12.45 7.97
CA LEU A 40 -8.30 -12.14 6.87
C LEU A 40 -8.07 -10.73 6.36
N SER A 41 -7.90 -10.57 5.05
CA SER A 41 -7.81 -9.26 4.37
C SER A 41 -8.90 -9.13 3.30
N PRO A 42 -9.26 -7.92 2.85
CA PRO A 42 -10.21 -7.75 1.74
C PRO A 42 -9.82 -8.56 0.50
N GLY A 43 -8.52 -8.71 0.23
CA GLY A 43 -8.00 -9.53 -0.86
C GLY A 43 -8.47 -10.98 -0.80
N HIS A 44 -8.61 -11.55 0.40
CA HIS A 44 -9.14 -12.91 0.56
C HIS A 44 -10.58 -13.04 0.07
N PHE A 45 -11.41 -12.00 0.22
CA PHE A 45 -12.78 -12.00 -0.30
C PHE A 45 -12.84 -11.73 -1.80
N LEU A 46 -11.91 -10.94 -2.33
CA LEU A 46 -11.90 -10.55 -3.73
C LEU A 46 -11.36 -11.66 -4.64
N ILE A 47 -10.29 -12.34 -4.23
CA ILE A 47 -9.57 -13.30 -5.07
C ILE A 47 -9.21 -14.63 -4.37
N GLY A 48 -9.68 -14.82 -3.12
CA GLY A 48 -9.42 -16.04 -2.35
C GLY A 48 -8.05 -16.12 -1.67
N GLN A 49 -7.23 -15.07 -1.76
CA GLN A 49 -5.88 -15.04 -1.17
C GLN A 49 -5.45 -13.62 -0.80
N ALA A 50 -4.43 -13.50 0.06
CA ALA A 50 -3.82 -12.21 0.36
C ALA A 50 -3.20 -11.57 -0.89
N LEU A 51 -3.56 -10.31 -1.16
CA LEU A 51 -2.89 -9.50 -2.17
C LEU A 51 -1.54 -9.05 -1.62
N LEU A 52 -0.51 -9.88 -1.81
CA LEU A 52 0.86 -9.53 -1.41
C LEU A 52 1.44 -8.55 -2.44
N ALA A 53 1.40 -7.26 -2.14
CA ALA A 53 2.26 -6.30 -2.83
C ALA A 53 3.70 -6.50 -2.32
N PRO A 54 4.69 -6.72 -3.21
CA PRO A 54 6.09 -6.77 -2.77
C PRO A 54 6.45 -5.48 -2.05
N LEU A 55 7.20 -5.60 -0.94
CA LEU A 55 7.74 -4.45 -0.22
C LEU A 55 8.74 -3.73 -1.14
N GLU A 56 8.33 -2.62 -1.74
CA GLU A 56 9.25 -1.78 -2.50
C GLU A 56 10.20 -1.05 -1.54
N GLU A 57 11.49 -1.33 -1.69
CA GLU A 57 12.58 -0.71 -0.93
C GLU A 57 12.50 0.83 -0.99
N ASP A 58 12.95 1.51 0.08
CA ASP A 58 12.97 2.97 0.16
C ASP A 58 14.02 3.51 -0.84
N ILE A 59 13.59 3.97 -2.01
CA ILE A 59 14.52 4.38 -3.07
C ILE A 59 15.03 5.80 -2.77
N ALA A 60 16.33 5.91 -2.49
CA ALA A 60 16.99 7.20 -2.35
C ALA A 60 16.84 8.07 -3.62
N PRO A 61 16.65 9.39 -3.50
CA PRO A 61 16.51 10.28 -4.64
C PRO A 61 17.86 10.39 -5.38
N THR A 62 17.99 9.72 -6.52
CA THR A 62 19.16 9.81 -7.40
C THR A 62 18.76 10.12 -8.83
N GLN A 63 19.62 10.91 -9.50
CA GLN A 63 19.47 11.65 -10.75
C GLN A 63 18.90 10.88 -11.97
N TYR A 64 18.35 11.67 -12.90
CA TYR A 64 17.34 11.41 -13.93
C TYR A 64 17.70 10.43 -15.07
N SER A 65 16.84 9.42 -15.26
CA SER A 65 16.37 8.82 -16.55
C SER A 65 15.05 8.08 -16.23
N LEU A 66 14.49 7.16 -17.01
CA LEU A 66 13.21 6.43 -16.71
C LEU A 66 13.03 5.95 -15.25
N ASN A 67 14.17 5.72 -14.57
CA ASN A 67 14.28 5.50 -13.13
C ASN A 67 13.54 6.57 -12.29
N ASN A 68 13.48 7.82 -12.72
CA ASN A 68 12.81 8.92 -12.02
C ASN A 68 11.30 8.87 -12.12
N ARG A 69 10.75 8.39 -13.24
CA ARG A 69 9.29 8.27 -13.39
C ARG A 69 8.79 7.13 -12.52
N TRP A 70 9.45 5.97 -12.57
CA TRP A 70 9.15 4.86 -11.68
C TRP A 70 9.38 5.20 -10.20
N LYS A 71 10.51 5.85 -9.86
CA LYS A 71 10.75 6.39 -8.51
C LYS A 71 9.65 7.34 -8.06
N LEU A 72 9.16 8.21 -8.95
CA LEU A 72 8.07 9.12 -8.61
C LEU A 72 6.78 8.36 -8.31
N LEU A 73 6.37 7.39 -9.14
CA LEU A 73 5.20 6.56 -8.86
C LEU A 73 5.36 5.79 -7.55
N ASN A 74 6.58 5.29 -7.28
CA ASN A 74 6.88 4.61 -6.03
C ASN A 74 6.79 5.54 -4.82
N GLN A 75 7.36 6.74 -4.90
CA GLN A 75 7.27 7.76 -3.87
C GLN A 75 5.82 8.17 -3.62
N CYS A 76 4.98 8.26 -4.65
CA CYS A 76 3.55 8.56 -4.49
C CYS A 76 2.83 7.45 -3.72
N ALA A 77 3.04 6.18 -4.07
CA ALA A 77 2.44 5.06 -3.37
C ALA A 77 2.96 4.93 -1.92
N GLN A 78 4.26 5.13 -1.70
CA GLN A 78 4.87 5.15 -0.36
C GLN A 78 4.35 6.33 0.48
N ALA A 79 4.19 7.51 -0.11
CA ALA A 79 3.62 8.67 0.57
C ALA A 79 2.16 8.41 0.96
N PHE A 80 1.36 7.82 0.05
CA PHE A 80 0.01 7.37 0.37
C PHE A 80 0.03 6.36 1.53
N TRP A 81 0.88 5.34 1.46
CA TRP A 81 1.01 4.32 2.50
C TRP A 81 1.32 4.92 3.87
N ARG A 82 2.32 5.80 3.97
CA ARG A 82 2.72 6.47 5.20
C ARG A 82 1.54 7.24 5.81
N ARG A 83 0.88 8.09 5.01
CA ARG A 83 -0.27 8.87 5.47
C ARG A 83 -1.46 7.99 5.85
N TRP A 84 -1.78 6.98 5.05
CA TRP A 84 -2.88 6.07 5.35
C TRP A 84 -2.66 5.32 6.66
N ARG A 85 -1.44 4.80 6.89
CA ARG A 85 -1.08 4.10 8.13
C ARG A 85 -1.10 5.02 9.36
N ASP A 86 -0.53 6.22 9.21
CA ASP A 86 -0.29 7.12 10.34
C ASP A 86 -1.51 7.99 10.67
N GLU A 87 -2.36 8.29 9.68
CA GLU A 87 -3.54 9.13 9.85
C GLU A 87 -4.83 8.30 9.90
N TYR A 88 -5.10 7.46 8.89
CA TYR A 88 -6.39 6.80 8.75
C TYR A 88 -6.49 5.50 9.55
N LEU A 89 -5.51 4.61 9.46
CA LEU A 89 -5.53 3.33 10.18
C LEU A 89 -5.60 3.54 11.69
N GLN A 90 -4.96 4.59 12.21
CA GLN A 90 -5.07 4.98 13.62
C GLN A 90 -6.52 5.28 14.04
N THR A 91 -7.35 5.84 13.15
CA THR A 91 -8.78 6.08 13.44
C THR A 91 -9.64 4.81 13.45
N LEU A 92 -9.20 3.75 12.76
CA LEU A 92 -9.92 2.47 12.70
C LEU A 92 -9.63 1.57 13.90
N GLN A 93 -8.47 1.77 14.55
CA GLN A 93 -8.13 1.10 15.80
C GLN A 93 -8.95 1.70 16.95
N THR A 94 -10.22 1.32 17.02
CA THR A 94 -11.05 1.61 18.20
C THR A 94 -10.45 0.83 19.36
N ARG A 95 -9.83 1.52 20.32
CA ARG A 95 -9.41 0.90 21.58
C ARG A 95 -10.68 0.51 22.31
N GLY A 96 -11.07 -0.76 22.21
CA GLY A 96 -12.13 -1.34 23.04
C GLY A 96 -11.82 -1.01 24.50
N ARG A 97 -12.79 -0.41 25.17
CA ARG A 97 -12.81 -0.38 26.64
C ARG A 97 -13.32 -1.71 27.15
#